data_AF-A0A915LD35-F1
#
_entry.id   AF-A0A915LD35-F1
#
_cell.length_a   1.000
_cell.length_b   1.000
_cell.length_c   1.000
_cell.angle_alpha   90.00
_cell.angle_beta   90.00
_cell.angle_gamma   90.00
#
_symmetry.space_group_name_H-M   'P 1'
#
loop_
_entity.id
_entity.type
_entity.pdbx_description
1 polymer ?
#
loop_
_entity_poly.entity_id
_entity_poly.type
_entity_poly.pdbx_seq_one_letter_code
_entity_poly.pdbx_strand_id
1 'polypeptide(L)'
;MRGGPNAGDYQHLSSAFLKTLLNTRPNSSLFRAAFQYLPIRDSPNENPHVELALQLGELVLVHGPMDEDCFYWGETLDNRAGLVPSNFVQRVCSNNQICAVVPGSFKCRALLEDLDLDKFVNVSVRSVTSDGLTSPDAACTLAVGSVGLPDPPLEVRAENGPQPGTLLVSWKPNSSQPRPPSRAAVQSYLVYADGRCIAEIPGSTADHVLLRLSDFADDPPMFITVRTKTKEGNVSADSKVVRVPRSGNGTTNEREGVVIMQNNSSLPYYSSGEIIGEFDSF
;
A
#
# COMPACT_ATOMS: atom_id res chain seq x y z
N MET A 1 17.53 45.11 -20.63
CA MET A 1 18.20 43.84 -20.31
C MET A 1 17.47 43.22 -19.13
N ARG A 2 16.60 42.22 -19.36
CA ARG A 2 15.97 41.45 -18.27
C ARG A 2 16.78 40.16 -18.13
N GLY A 3 17.46 40.00 -17.00
CA GLY A 3 18.09 38.73 -16.64
C GLY A 3 17.00 37.67 -16.50
N GLY A 4 17.24 36.50 -17.09
CA GLY A 4 16.42 35.32 -16.85
C GLY A 4 16.49 34.91 -15.37
N PRO A 5 15.49 34.19 -14.86
CA PRO A 5 15.48 33.73 -13.48
C PRO A 5 16.66 32.78 -13.23
N ASN A 6 17.22 32.85 -12.03
CA ASN A 6 18.32 31.98 -11.61
C ASN A 6 17.77 30.59 -11.29
N ALA A 7 18.58 29.55 -11.49
CA ALA A 7 18.21 28.14 -11.26
C ALA A 7 17.64 27.81 -9.86
N GLY A 8 17.83 28.70 -8.87
CA GLY A 8 17.24 28.58 -7.53
C GLY A 8 15.74 28.88 -7.43
N ASP A 9 15.13 29.50 -8.44
CA ASP A 9 13.72 29.93 -8.38
C ASP A 9 12.70 28.80 -8.65
N TYR A 10 13.16 27.60 -9.03
CA TYR A 10 12.30 26.47 -9.39
C TYR A 10 11.99 25.50 -8.23
N GLN A 11 12.52 25.75 -7.02
CA GLN A 11 12.30 24.86 -5.87
C GLN A 11 10.86 24.90 -5.30
N HIS A 12 10.04 25.87 -5.71
CA HIS A 12 8.66 26.03 -5.22
C HIS A 12 7.64 26.27 -6.36
N LEU A 13 7.65 25.44 -7.40
CA LEU A 13 6.56 25.46 -8.37
C LEU A 13 5.26 24.93 -7.75
N SER A 14 4.18 25.67 -7.94
CA SER A 14 2.87 25.28 -7.39
C SER A 14 2.37 23.99 -8.06
N SER A 15 1.73 23.12 -7.29
CA SER A 15 1.11 21.90 -7.80
C SER A 15 0.07 22.17 -8.89
N ALA A 16 -0.55 23.36 -8.89
CA ALA A 16 -1.45 23.81 -9.94
C ALA A 16 -0.73 24.04 -11.28
N PHE A 17 0.46 24.63 -11.25
CA PHE A 17 1.28 24.84 -12.45
C PHE A 17 1.73 23.50 -13.05
N LEU A 18 2.21 22.57 -12.23
CA LEU A 18 2.65 21.24 -12.68
C LEU A 18 1.48 20.42 -13.27
N LYS A 19 0.29 20.48 -12.66
CA LYS A 19 -0.92 19.86 -13.21
C LYS A 19 -1.31 20.47 -14.55
N THR A 20 -1.21 21.79 -14.68
CA THR A 20 -1.52 22.49 -15.94
C THR A 20 -0.53 22.13 -17.04
N LEU A 21 0.75 22.00 -16.70
CA LEU A 21 1.81 21.60 -17.61
C LEU A 21 1.61 20.16 -18.12
N LEU A 22 1.27 19.22 -17.23
CA LEU A 22 0.99 17.83 -17.61
C LEU A 22 -0.30 17.70 -18.43
N ASN A 23 -1.33 18.50 -18.13
CA ASN A 23 -2.57 18.51 -18.92
C ASN A 23 -2.38 19.00 -20.36
N THR A 24 -1.42 19.90 -20.59
CA THR A 24 -1.08 20.38 -21.94
C THR A 24 -0.19 19.42 -22.72
N ARG A 25 0.39 18.40 -22.05
CA ARG A 25 1.32 17.42 -22.62
C ARG A 25 0.93 15.99 -22.18
N PRO A 26 -0.13 15.42 -22.76
CA PRO A 26 -0.75 14.18 -22.28
C PRO A 26 0.13 12.93 -22.39
N ASN A 27 1.21 12.97 -23.17
CA ASN A 27 2.14 11.85 -23.37
C ASN A 27 3.44 11.99 -22.56
N SER A 28 3.45 12.92 -21.60
CA SER A 28 4.65 13.27 -20.84
C SER A 28 4.47 12.97 -19.35
N SER A 29 5.56 12.56 -18.69
CA SER A 29 5.61 12.33 -17.24
C SER A 29 6.63 13.26 -16.60
N LEU A 30 6.34 13.76 -15.40
CA LEU A 30 7.25 14.62 -14.68
C LEU A 30 8.21 13.79 -13.82
N PHE A 31 9.48 14.15 -13.83
CA PHE A 31 10.55 13.57 -13.05
C PHE A 31 11.34 14.68 -12.35
N ARG A 32 12.06 14.30 -11.29
CA ARG A 32 12.95 15.17 -10.53
C ARG A 32 14.34 14.53 -10.48
N ALA A 33 15.38 15.28 -10.77
CA ALA A 33 16.75 14.84 -10.60
C ALA A 33 17.07 14.61 -9.12
N ALA A 34 17.39 13.37 -8.76
CA ALA A 34 17.79 12.99 -7.41
C ALA A 34 19.28 13.31 -7.15
N PHE A 35 20.08 13.41 -8.22
CA PHE A 35 21.51 13.73 -8.16
C PHE A 35 21.88 14.70 -9.28
N GLN A 36 22.98 15.43 -9.09
CA GLN A 36 23.58 16.21 -10.17
C GLN A 36 24.24 15.26 -11.18
N TYR A 37 24.07 15.54 -12.47
CA TYR A 37 24.67 14.78 -13.56
C TYR A 37 25.32 15.72 -14.58
N LEU A 38 26.63 15.53 -14.81
CA LEU A 38 27.39 16.26 -15.82
C LEU A 38 27.87 15.28 -16.91
N PRO A 39 27.21 15.17 -18.06
CA PRO A 39 27.48 14.12 -19.05
C PRO A 39 28.95 14.00 -19.46
N ILE A 40 29.64 15.12 -19.69
CA ILE A 40 31.06 15.14 -20.08
C ILE A 40 31.99 14.55 -19.01
N ARG A 41 31.58 14.62 -17.74
CA ARG A 41 32.37 14.15 -16.60
C ARG A 41 31.94 12.75 -16.15
N ASP A 42 30.63 12.50 -16.14
CA ASP A 42 30.00 11.39 -15.43
C ASP A 42 29.52 10.28 -16.37
N SER A 43 29.36 10.54 -17.67
CA SER A 43 28.91 9.52 -18.63
C SER A 43 30.04 8.59 -19.05
N PRO A 44 29.85 7.26 -19.00
CA PRO A 44 30.77 6.30 -19.58
C PRO A 44 30.56 6.08 -21.10
N ASN A 45 29.55 6.73 -21.70
CA ASN A 45 29.16 6.51 -23.09
C ASN A 45 30.05 7.27 -24.08
N GLU A 46 30.08 6.80 -25.33
CA GLU A 46 30.87 7.44 -26.40
C GLU A 46 30.30 8.80 -26.86
N ASN A 47 29.00 9.04 -26.63
CA ASN A 47 28.29 10.24 -27.09
C ASN A 47 27.68 11.05 -25.93
N PRO A 48 28.46 11.53 -24.94
CA PRO A 48 27.91 12.22 -23.76
C PRO A 48 27.19 13.53 -24.10
N HIS A 49 27.43 14.09 -25.29
CA HIS A 49 26.80 15.33 -25.74
C HIS A 49 25.30 15.21 -26.05
N VAL A 50 24.77 13.99 -26.24
CA VAL A 50 23.34 13.77 -26.48
C VAL A 50 22.54 13.62 -25.18
N GLU A 51 23.23 13.51 -24.05
CA GLU A 51 22.63 13.34 -22.74
C GLU A 51 22.35 14.69 -22.07
N LEU A 52 21.34 14.71 -21.22
CA LEU A 52 20.85 15.91 -20.56
C LEU A 52 21.60 16.13 -19.24
N ALA A 53 22.27 17.28 -19.11
CA ALA A 53 22.88 17.68 -17.84
C ALA A 53 21.80 18.02 -16.81
N LEU A 54 21.92 17.46 -15.60
CA LEU A 54 20.93 17.59 -14.52
C LEU A 54 21.52 18.31 -13.32
N GLN A 55 20.75 19.22 -12.74
CA GLN A 55 21.03 19.77 -11.42
C GLN A 55 20.24 19.03 -10.34
N LEU A 56 20.78 18.92 -9.12
CA LEU A 56 20.07 18.32 -7.99
C LEU A 56 18.70 19.00 -7.78
N GLY A 57 17.63 18.21 -7.75
CA GLY A 57 16.27 18.69 -7.54
C GLY A 57 15.59 19.27 -8.78
N GLU A 58 16.27 19.31 -9.93
CA GLU A 58 15.75 19.85 -11.19
C GLU A 58 14.58 19.01 -11.72
N LEU A 59 13.55 19.68 -12.26
CA LEU A 59 12.41 19.00 -12.86
C LEU A 59 12.64 18.74 -14.35
N VAL A 60 12.36 17.50 -14.74
CA VAL A 60 12.52 16.99 -16.10
C VAL A 60 11.21 16.42 -16.57
N LEU A 61 10.75 16.86 -17.73
CA LEU A 61 9.61 16.30 -18.41
C LEU A 61 10.09 15.19 -19.35
N VAL A 62 9.74 13.95 -19.03
CA VAL A 62 10.07 12.76 -19.81
C VAL A 62 8.97 12.46 -20.81
N HIS A 63 9.35 12.14 -22.04
CA HIS A 63 8.46 11.85 -23.15
C HIS A 63 8.59 10.38 -23.56
N GLY A 64 7.52 9.61 -23.37
CA GLY A 64 7.50 8.19 -23.75
C GLY A 64 8.24 7.26 -22.77
N PRO A 65 8.39 5.98 -23.15
CA PRO A 65 9.02 4.96 -22.32
C PRO A 65 10.55 5.11 -22.28
N MET A 66 11.16 4.36 -21.37
CA MET A 66 12.60 4.15 -21.34
C MET A 66 13.05 3.34 -22.57
N ASP A 67 14.23 3.63 -23.10
CA ASP A 67 14.85 2.84 -24.17
C ASP A 67 15.59 1.59 -23.64
N GLU A 68 16.19 0.82 -24.55
CA GLU A 68 16.91 -0.42 -24.24
C GLU A 68 18.15 -0.19 -23.37
N ASP A 69 18.72 1.02 -23.39
CA ASP A 69 19.92 1.42 -22.65
C ASP A 69 19.60 2.05 -21.28
N CYS A 70 18.34 1.99 -20.88
CA CYS A 70 17.83 2.57 -19.64
C CYS A 70 17.87 4.11 -19.56
N PHE A 71 17.79 4.80 -20.70
CA PHE A 71 17.63 6.25 -20.79
C PHE A 71 16.19 6.64 -21.13
N TYR A 72 15.81 7.85 -20.76
CA TYR A 72 14.58 8.49 -21.22
C TYR A 72 14.90 9.63 -22.19
N TRP A 73 14.02 9.91 -23.14
CA TRP A 73 14.04 11.22 -23.77
C TRP A 73 13.32 12.23 -22.88
N GLY A 74 13.99 13.34 -22.54
CA GLY A 74 13.38 14.34 -21.66
C GLY A 74 13.85 15.75 -21.92
N GLU A 75 13.10 16.71 -21.39
CA GLU A 75 13.41 18.13 -21.43
C GLU A 75 13.20 18.80 -20.07
N THR A 76 14.07 19.75 -19.74
CA THR A 76 13.94 20.60 -18.55
C THR A 76 12.99 21.78 -18.83
N LEU A 77 12.57 22.47 -17.77
CA LEU A 77 11.69 23.64 -17.89
C LEU A 77 12.34 24.84 -18.59
N ASP A 78 13.68 24.90 -18.61
CA ASP A 78 14.47 25.87 -19.38
C ASP A 78 14.71 25.41 -20.83
N ASN A 79 14.00 24.38 -21.31
CA ASN A 79 14.02 23.84 -22.67
C ASN A 79 15.36 23.21 -23.10
N ARG A 80 16.15 22.69 -22.15
CA ARG A 80 17.27 21.80 -22.50
C ARG A 80 16.72 20.40 -22.68
N ALA A 81 17.04 19.72 -23.78
CA ALA A 81 16.53 18.39 -24.08
C ALA A 81 17.67 17.41 -24.39
N GLY A 82 17.47 16.15 -24.05
CA GLY A 82 18.45 15.10 -24.26
C GLY A 82 18.05 13.78 -23.61
N LEU A 83 18.96 12.83 -23.66
CA LEU A 83 18.82 11.54 -22.98
C LEU A 83 19.04 11.72 -21.47
N VAL A 84 18.11 11.22 -20.68
CA VAL A 84 18.07 11.34 -19.23
C VAL A 84 18.38 9.98 -18.62
N PRO A 85 19.48 9.82 -17.88
CA PRO A 85 19.82 8.55 -17.27
C PRO A 85 18.83 8.24 -16.14
N SER A 86 18.14 7.11 -16.24
CA SER A 86 17.02 6.77 -15.34
C SER A 86 17.41 6.66 -13.87
N ASN A 87 18.64 6.28 -13.57
CA ASN A 87 19.18 6.17 -12.21
C ASN A 87 19.43 7.53 -11.52
N PHE A 88 19.41 8.64 -12.26
CA PHE A 88 19.60 9.99 -11.71
C PHE A 88 18.27 10.73 -11.48
N VAL A 89 17.15 10.15 -11.88
CA VAL A 89 15.84 10.81 -11.82
C VAL A 89 14.79 9.95 -11.11
N GLN A 90 13.89 10.62 -10.39
CA GLN A 90 12.74 10.01 -9.73
C GLN A 90 11.46 10.57 -10.32
N ARG A 91 10.49 9.70 -10.61
CA ARG A 91 9.20 10.12 -11.13
C ARG A 91 8.41 10.91 -10.08
N VAL A 92 7.83 12.03 -10.48
CA VAL A 92 6.96 12.87 -9.67
C VAL A 92 5.51 12.51 -9.96
N CYS A 93 4.84 11.89 -8.98
CA CYS A 93 3.46 11.41 -9.09
C CYS A 93 2.51 12.37 -8.38
N SER A 94 1.43 12.80 -9.04
CA SER A 94 0.54 13.82 -8.46
C SER A 94 -0.58 13.25 -7.58
N ASN A 95 -1.03 12.02 -7.81
CA ASN A 95 -2.28 11.52 -7.19
C ASN A 95 -2.31 9.96 -7.14
N ASN A 96 -1.84 9.29 -6.07
CA ASN A 96 -1.95 7.82 -5.88
C ASN A 96 -1.07 6.90 -6.78
N GLN A 97 0.22 7.22 -7.02
CA GLN A 97 1.09 6.37 -7.86
C GLN A 97 2.48 6.09 -7.28
N ILE A 98 3.01 4.92 -7.66
CA ILE A 98 4.31 4.30 -7.32
C ILE A 98 5.34 5.34 -6.89
N CYS A 99 5.62 5.36 -5.59
CA CYS A 99 6.54 6.29 -4.96
C CYS A 99 8.00 5.84 -5.08
N ALA A 100 8.22 4.54 -5.28
CA ALA A 100 9.53 3.91 -5.43
C ALA A 100 9.44 2.60 -6.22
N VAL A 101 10.47 2.30 -7.02
CA VAL A 101 10.67 1.00 -7.66
C VAL A 101 11.98 0.44 -7.13
N VAL A 102 11.93 -0.71 -6.48
CA VAL A 102 13.11 -1.38 -5.94
C VAL A 102 13.39 -2.60 -6.81
N PRO A 103 14.54 -2.67 -7.51
CA PRO A 103 14.88 -3.85 -8.29
C PRO A 103 15.03 -5.06 -7.34
N GLY A 104 14.51 -6.22 -7.75
CA GLY A 104 14.50 -7.43 -6.91
C GLY A 104 15.88 -7.96 -6.50
N SER A 105 16.96 -7.48 -7.13
CA SER A 105 18.34 -7.74 -6.76
C SER A 105 18.80 -6.97 -5.50
N PHE A 106 18.04 -5.97 -5.04
CA PHE A 106 18.30 -5.22 -3.82
C PHE A 106 17.50 -5.80 -2.64
N LYS A 107 17.89 -5.45 -1.40
CA LYS A 107 17.28 -5.95 -0.15
C LYS A 107 15.82 -5.47 0.11
N CYS A 108 15.03 -5.17 -0.92
CA CYS A 108 13.63 -4.72 -0.83
C CYS A 108 13.39 -3.58 0.18
N ARG A 109 14.17 -2.50 0.09
CA ARG A 109 14.00 -1.30 0.92
C ARG A 109 13.82 -0.06 0.05
N ALA A 110 12.82 0.75 0.38
CA ALA A 110 12.58 2.06 -0.20
C ALA A 110 12.37 3.08 0.92
N LEU A 111 12.93 4.28 0.75
CA LEU A 111 12.60 5.44 1.56
C LEU A 111 11.56 6.27 0.80
N LEU A 112 10.45 6.60 1.44
CA LEU A 112 9.41 7.46 0.88
C LEU A 112 9.47 8.81 1.58
N GLU A 113 9.72 9.86 0.82
CA GLU A 113 9.76 11.24 1.29
C GLU A 113 8.56 12.02 0.71
N ASP A 114 8.27 13.19 1.28
CA ASP A 114 7.21 14.11 0.82
C ASP A 114 5.78 13.54 0.78
N LEU A 115 5.45 12.61 1.67
CA LEU A 115 4.05 12.21 1.90
C LEU A 115 3.32 13.33 2.68
N ASP A 116 2.20 13.83 2.12
CA ASP A 116 1.31 14.78 2.81
C ASP A 116 0.56 14.07 3.94
N LEU A 117 1.14 14.08 5.15
CA LEU A 117 0.60 13.40 6.34
C LEU A 117 -0.52 14.18 7.05
N ASP A 118 -0.84 15.39 6.60
CA ASP A 118 -2.05 16.11 7.02
C ASP A 118 -3.32 15.42 6.49
N LYS A 119 -3.15 14.52 5.51
CA LYS A 119 -4.17 13.61 5.01
C LYS A 119 -3.75 12.16 5.24
N PHE A 120 -4.70 11.24 5.21
CA PHE A 120 -4.39 9.82 5.21
C PHE A 120 -3.90 9.37 3.83
N VAL A 121 -2.87 8.52 3.80
CA VAL A 121 -2.24 7.99 2.59
C VAL A 121 -2.15 6.47 2.68
N ASN A 122 -2.63 5.76 1.67
CA ASN A 122 -2.41 4.31 1.54
C ASN A 122 -1.16 4.05 0.70
N VAL A 123 -0.17 3.41 1.32
CA VAL A 123 1.07 2.95 0.69
C VAL A 123 0.93 1.47 0.36
N SER A 124 0.80 1.13 -0.91
CA SER A 124 0.71 -0.24 -1.39
C SER A 124 2.00 -0.68 -2.07
N VAL A 125 2.44 -1.92 -1.83
CA VAL A 125 3.60 -2.53 -2.50
C VAL A 125 3.11 -3.58 -3.49
N ARG A 126 3.64 -3.54 -4.72
CA ARG A 126 3.41 -4.56 -5.74
C ARG A 126 4.73 -5.14 -6.24
N SER A 127 4.78 -6.46 -6.41
CA SER A 127 5.85 -7.11 -7.16
C SER A 127 5.57 -7.00 -8.65
N VAL A 128 6.62 -6.82 -9.46
CA VAL A 128 6.54 -6.75 -10.92
C VAL A 128 7.53 -7.76 -11.50
N THR A 129 7.10 -8.61 -12.44
CA THR A 129 7.99 -9.53 -13.15
C THR A 129 8.69 -8.84 -14.32
N SER A 130 9.72 -9.48 -14.90
CA SER A 130 10.38 -9.02 -16.13
C SER A 130 9.40 -8.79 -17.29
N ASP A 131 8.32 -9.57 -17.30
CA ASP A 131 7.30 -9.56 -18.36
C ASP A 131 6.18 -8.57 -18.05
N GLY A 132 6.33 -7.75 -17.00
CA GLY A 132 5.39 -6.70 -16.62
C GLY A 132 4.17 -7.17 -15.82
N LEU A 133 4.11 -8.43 -15.40
CA LEU A 133 3.00 -8.93 -14.56
C LEU A 133 3.12 -8.39 -13.14
N THR A 134 2.00 -7.99 -12.53
CA THR A 134 1.97 -7.36 -11.21
C THR A 134 1.17 -8.16 -10.18
N SER A 135 1.55 -8.06 -8.89
CA SER A 135 0.73 -8.57 -7.79
C SER A 135 -0.44 -7.62 -7.46
N PRO A 136 -1.54 -8.10 -6.86
CA PRO A 136 -2.64 -7.25 -6.40
C PRO A 136 -2.23 -6.28 -5.28
N ASP A 137 -2.74 -5.03 -5.32
CA ASP A 137 -2.38 -3.97 -4.35
C ASP A 137 -2.95 -4.24 -2.92
N ALA A 138 -4.11 -4.91 -2.83
CA ALA A 138 -4.80 -5.16 -1.56
C ALA A 138 -4.04 -6.11 -0.59
N ALA A 139 -3.08 -6.88 -1.10
CA ALA A 139 -2.32 -7.84 -0.29
C ALA A 139 -1.17 -7.19 0.52
N CYS A 140 -0.78 -5.96 0.19
CA CYS A 140 0.39 -5.30 0.77
C CYS A 140 0.17 -3.78 0.93
N THR A 141 -0.88 -3.35 1.62
CA THR A 141 -1.19 -1.92 1.82
C THR A 141 -1.05 -1.49 3.28
N LEU A 142 -0.27 -0.44 3.52
CA LEU A 142 -0.08 0.24 4.80
C LEU A 142 -0.71 1.64 4.76
N ALA A 143 -1.53 2.00 5.74
CA ALA A 143 -2.02 3.37 5.89
C ALA A 143 -1.01 4.22 6.71
N VAL A 144 -0.73 5.44 6.25
CA VAL A 144 0.21 6.40 6.85
C VAL A 144 -0.46 7.78 6.97
N GLY A 145 -0.24 8.48 8.07
CA GLY A 145 -0.90 9.77 8.39
C GLY A 145 -1.86 9.66 9.58
N SER A 146 -1.98 10.71 10.39
CA SER A 146 -2.64 10.65 11.71
C SER A 146 -3.99 11.37 11.80
N VAL A 147 -4.39 12.14 10.77
CA VAL A 147 -5.62 12.94 10.83
C VAL A 147 -6.76 12.24 10.07
N GLY A 148 -7.76 11.77 10.82
CA GLY A 148 -9.05 11.33 10.26
C GLY A 148 -9.23 9.82 9.99
N LEU A 149 -8.22 8.99 10.27
CA LEU A 149 -8.39 7.53 10.26
C LEU A 149 -8.98 7.02 11.59
N PRO A 150 -9.78 5.95 11.57
CA PRO A 150 -10.19 5.28 12.80
C PRO A 150 -8.99 4.60 13.46
N ASP A 151 -9.07 4.42 14.78
CA ASP A 151 -8.11 3.61 15.53
C ASP A 151 -8.34 2.12 15.22
N PRO A 152 -7.29 1.29 15.19
CA PRO A 152 -7.45 -0.16 15.12
C PRO A 152 -8.13 -0.71 16.39
N PRO A 153 -8.74 -1.90 16.32
CA PRO A 153 -9.27 -2.56 17.49
C PRO A 153 -8.15 -2.97 18.46
N LEU A 154 -8.51 -3.07 19.73
CA LEU A 154 -7.58 -3.37 20.82
C LEU A 154 -7.58 -4.87 21.12
N GLU A 155 -6.54 -5.35 21.81
CA GLU A 155 -6.49 -6.70 22.40
C GLU A 155 -6.83 -7.84 21.42
N VAL A 156 -6.37 -7.74 20.17
CA VAL A 156 -6.55 -8.82 19.19
C VAL A 156 -5.91 -10.12 19.71
N ARG A 157 -6.60 -11.25 19.51
CA ARG A 157 -6.17 -12.60 19.89
C ARG A 157 -6.59 -13.61 18.81
N ALA A 158 -5.82 -14.69 18.71
CA ALA A 158 -6.13 -15.83 17.86
C ALA A 158 -5.99 -17.10 18.69
N GLU A 159 -7.08 -17.87 18.80
CA GLU A 159 -7.18 -19.06 19.63
C GLU A 159 -7.83 -20.20 18.82
N ASN A 160 -7.55 -21.45 19.18
CA ASN A 160 -8.25 -22.58 18.58
C ASN A 160 -9.76 -22.41 18.79
N GLY A 161 -10.53 -22.50 17.71
CA GLY A 161 -11.97 -22.35 17.78
C GLY A 161 -12.64 -23.53 18.52
N PRO A 162 -13.94 -23.41 18.83
CA PRO A 162 -14.69 -24.41 19.58
C PRO A 162 -14.82 -25.75 18.83
N GLN A 163 -14.60 -25.77 17.52
CA GLN A 163 -14.66 -26.98 16.69
C GLN A 163 -13.28 -27.31 16.11
N PRO A 164 -12.95 -28.61 15.91
CA PRO A 164 -11.75 -29.00 15.20
C PRO A 164 -11.66 -28.34 13.83
N GLY A 165 -10.48 -27.80 13.50
CA GLY A 165 -10.27 -27.11 12.22
C GLY A 165 -10.87 -25.70 12.16
N THR A 166 -11.23 -25.09 13.29
CA THR A 166 -11.67 -23.69 13.35
C THR A 166 -10.71 -22.82 14.15
N LEU A 167 -10.65 -21.53 13.81
CA LEU A 167 -9.85 -20.51 14.48
C LEU A 167 -10.76 -19.38 14.95
N LEU A 168 -10.74 -19.08 16.25
CA LEU A 168 -11.42 -17.93 16.82
C LEU A 168 -10.46 -16.75 16.84
N VAL A 169 -10.83 -15.67 16.14
CA VAL A 169 -10.14 -14.39 16.22
C VAL A 169 -11.04 -13.44 16.99
N SER A 170 -10.54 -12.86 18.09
CA SER A 170 -11.29 -11.94 18.94
C SER A 170 -10.54 -10.63 19.16
N TRP A 171 -11.27 -9.56 19.44
CA TRP A 171 -10.74 -8.23 19.68
C TRP A 171 -11.70 -7.39 20.52
N LYS A 172 -11.23 -6.22 20.95
CA LYS A 172 -12.02 -5.24 21.69
C LYS A 172 -12.29 -4.01 20.80
N PRO A 173 -13.56 -3.73 20.44
CA PRO A 173 -13.95 -2.50 19.76
C PRO A 173 -13.43 -1.26 20.48
N ASN A 174 -12.94 -0.28 19.72
CA ASN A 174 -12.49 0.96 20.34
C ASN A 174 -13.68 1.87 20.67
N SER A 175 -13.94 2.06 21.96
CA SER A 175 -15.04 2.89 22.47
C SER A 175 -14.84 4.38 22.31
N SER A 176 -13.61 4.85 21.99
CA SER A 176 -13.34 6.26 21.70
C SER A 176 -13.84 6.70 20.32
N GLN A 177 -14.16 5.73 19.46
CA GLN A 177 -14.55 6.01 18.09
C GLN A 177 -15.91 6.72 18.00
N PRO A 178 -16.08 7.66 17.05
CA PRO A 178 -17.35 8.34 16.84
C PRO A 178 -18.49 7.36 16.59
N ARG A 179 -19.70 7.69 17.08
CA ARG A 179 -20.92 6.91 16.82
C ARG A 179 -21.70 7.48 15.64
N PRO A 180 -22.56 6.69 14.98
CA PRO A 180 -23.52 7.21 14.01
C PRO A 180 -24.33 8.37 14.63
N PRO A 181 -24.59 9.46 13.89
CA PRO A 181 -24.50 9.61 12.43
C PRO A 181 -23.14 10.11 11.90
N SER A 182 -22.08 10.14 12.74
CA SER A 182 -20.75 10.58 12.29
C SER A 182 -20.27 9.78 11.08
N ARG A 183 -19.69 10.47 10.10
CA ARG A 183 -19.02 9.86 8.93
C ARG A 183 -17.80 9.04 9.32
N ALA A 184 -17.17 9.40 10.44
CA ALA A 184 -16.07 8.66 11.05
C ALA A 184 -16.55 7.50 11.93
N ALA A 185 -17.85 7.18 11.96
CA ALA A 185 -18.34 6.05 12.72
C ALA A 185 -17.87 4.72 12.12
N VAL A 186 -17.54 3.79 13.00
CA VAL A 186 -17.18 2.42 12.62
C VAL A 186 -18.36 1.75 11.92
N GLN A 187 -18.08 1.19 10.75
CA GLN A 187 -19.02 0.40 9.95
C GLN A 187 -18.75 -1.09 10.11
N SER A 188 -17.48 -1.49 10.04
CA SER A 188 -17.06 -2.90 10.02
C SER A 188 -15.60 -3.06 10.49
N TYR A 189 -15.19 -4.31 10.67
CA TYR A 189 -13.81 -4.71 10.94
C TYR A 189 -13.31 -5.60 9.80
N LEU A 190 -12.09 -5.36 9.34
CA LEU A 190 -11.42 -6.15 8.30
C LEU A 190 -10.39 -7.06 8.95
N VAL A 191 -10.51 -8.37 8.73
CA VAL A 191 -9.59 -9.37 9.27
C VAL A 191 -8.60 -9.77 8.18
N TYR A 192 -7.32 -9.67 8.50
CA TYR A 192 -6.23 -9.97 7.60
C TYR A 192 -5.45 -11.19 8.10
N ALA A 193 -5.12 -12.09 7.17
CA ALA A 193 -4.26 -13.23 7.39
C ALA A 193 -3.04 -13.15 6.45
N ASP A 194 -1.84 -13.13 7.02
CA ASP A 194 -0.57 -12.96 6.29
C ASP A 194 -0.61 -11.83 5.24
N GLY A 195 -1.24 -10.70 5.60
CA GLY A 195 -1.39 -9.52 4.75
C GLY A 195 -2.57 -9.54 3.78
N ARG A 196 -3.32 -10.64 3.67
CA ARG A 196 -4.52 -10.73 2.82
C ARG A 196 -5.78 -10.51 3.62
N CYS A 197 -6.68 -9.63 3.15
CA CYS A 197 -8.00 -9.49 3.76
C CYS A 197 -8.82 -10.76 3.48
N ILE A 198 -9.25 -11.43 4.55
CA ILE A 198 -9.97 -12.71 4.48
C ILE A 198 -11.43 -12.60 4.91
N ALA A 199 -11.79 -11.58 5.68
CA ALA A 199 -13.17 -11.34 6.11
C ALA A 199 -13.44 -9.87 6.42
N GLU A 200 -14.66 -9.42 6.17
CA GLU A 200 -15.20 -8.13 6.63
C GLU A 200 -16.41 -8.40 7.55
N ILE A 201 -16.33 -7.94 8.79
CA ILE A 201 -17.32 -8.22 9.83
C ILE A 201 -18.10 -6.92 10.08
N PRO A 202 -19.39 -6.85 9.68
CA PRO A 202 -20.19 -5.66 9.86
C PRO A 202 -20.55 -5.42 11.33
N GLY A 203 -20.65 -4.15 11.71
CA GLY A 203 -21.09 -3.73 13.03
C GLY A 203 -19.97 -3.07 13.83
N SER A 204 -20.28 -1.92 14.43
CA SER A 204 -19.32 -1.15 15.25
C SER A 204 -18.93 -1.85 16.55
N THR A 205 -19.75 -2.77 17.02
CA THR A 205 -19.55 -3.52 18.26
C THR A 205 -19.10 -4.96 18.05
N ALA A 206 -18.89 -5.39 16.80
CA ALA A 206 -18.41 -6.73 16.53
C ALA A 206 -17.03 -6.92 17.16
N ASP A 207 -16.83 -8.04 17.83
CA ASP A 207 -15.67 -8.31 18.69
C ASP A 207 -15.00 -9.65 18.38
N HIS A 208 -15.52 -10.42 17.43
CA HIS A 208 -14.92 -11.69 17.02
C HIS A 208 -15.33 -12.14 15.61
N VAL A 209 -14.56 -13.10 15.08
CA VAL A 209 -14.91 -13.92 13.92
C VAL A 209 -14.46 -15.36 14.15
N LEU A 210 -15.23 -16.31 13.63
CA LEU A 210 -14.85 -17.72 13.58
C LEU A 210 -14.49 -18.08 12.14
N LEU A 211 -13.25 -18.51 11.93
CA LEU A 211 -12.68 -18.86 10.62
C LEU A 211 -12.51 -20.37 10.52
N ARG A 212 -12.70 -20.95 9.34
CA ARG A 212 -12.41 -22.35 9.10
C ARG A 212 -11.02 -22.49 8.51
N LEU A 213 -10.19 -23.34 9.11
CA LEU A 213 -8.80 -23.51 8.71
C LEU A 213 -8.67 -24.12 7.30
N SER A 214 -9.65 -24.94 6.88
CA SER A 214 -9.69 -25.51 5.53
C SER A 214 -9.85 -24.47 4.42
N ASP A 215 -10.31 -23.26 4.75
CA ASP A 215 -10.48 -22.19 3.77
C ASP A 215 -9.11 -21.60 3.37
N PHE A 216 -8.06 -21.88 4.16
CA PHE A 216 -6.69 -21.42 3.93
C PHE A 216 -5.79 -22.47 3.28
N ALA A 217 -6.22 -23.11 2.18
CA ALA A 217 -5.42 -24.08 1.41
C ALA A 217 -4.62 -25.08 2.29
N ASP A 218 -3.48 -25.61 1.81
CA ASP A 218 -2.66 -26.57 2.56
C ASP A 218 -1.74 -25.91 3.62
N ASP A 219 -1.61 -24.58 3.63
CA ASP A 219 -0.78 -23.84 4.60
C ASP A 219 -1.61 -22.84 5.41
N PRO A 220 -1.97 -23.16 6.67
CA PRO A 220 -2.74 -22.27 7.50
C PRO A 220 -1.94 -21.01 7.85
N PRO A 221 -2.60 -19.85 7.94
CA PRO A 221 -1.92 -18.57 8.06
C PRO A 221 -1.08 -18.49 9.33
N MET A 222 0.02 -17.75 9.26
CA MET A 222 0.94 -17.59 10.39
C MET A 222 0.53 -16.45 11.32
N PHE A 223 0.01 -15.37 10.75
CA PHE A 223 -0.29 -14.15 11.47
C PHE A 223 -1.67 -13.59 11.11
N ILE A 224 -2.32 -12.99 12.11
CA ILE A 224 -3.59 -12.28 11.97
C ILE A 224 -3.42 -10.82 12.43
N THR A 225 -4.02 -9.90 11.69
CA THR A 225 -4.29 -8.51 12.12
C THR A 225 -5.75 -8.16 11.85
N VAL A 226 -6.24 -7.13 12.53
CA VAL A 226 -7.59 -6.61 12.33
C VAL A 226 -7.51 -5.10 12.15
N ARG A 227 -8.30 -4.56 11.21
CA ARG A 227 -8.43 -3.12 10.97
C ARG A 227 -9.87 -2.66 11.16
N THR A 228 -10.05 -1.43 11.58
CA THR A 228 -11.37 -0.77 11.67
C THR A 228 -11.68 -0.08 10.35
N LYS A 229 -12.91 -0.20 9.85
CA LYS A 229 -13.39 0.49 8.64
C LYS A 229 -14.58 1.41 8.97
N THR A 230 -14.54 2.65 8.51
CA THR A 230 -15.63 3.63 8.70
C THR A 230 -16.64 3.59 7.55
N LYS A 231 -17.78 4.28 7.71
CA LYS A 231 -18.83 4.40 6.70
C LYS A 231 -18.36 5.04 5.37
N GLU A 232 -17.37 5.93 5.42
CA GLU A 232 -16.78 6.54 4.22
C GLU A 232 -15.69 5.66 3.57
N GLY A 233 -15.40 4.49 4.15
CA GLY A 233 -14.40 3.55 3.64
C GLY A 233 -12.99 3.78 4.16
N ASN A 234 -12.78 4.69 5.12
CA ASN A 234 -11.47 4.88 5.75
C ASN A 234 -11.13 3.66 6.61
N VAL A 235 -9.88 3.18 6.50
CA VAL A 235 -9.41 1.98 7.19
C VAL A 235 -8.26 2.36 8.13
N SER A 236 -8.28 1.83 9.36
CA SER A 236 -7.20 2.04 10.34
C SER A 236 -5.88 1.42 9.87
N ALA A 237 -4.78 1.73 10.57
CA ALA A 237 -3.59 0.89 10.55
C ALA A 237 -3.89 -0.54 11.06
N ASP A 238 -2.95 -1.47 10.91
CA ASP A 238 -3.05 -2.79 11.51
C ASP A 238 -3.12 -2.71 13.04
N SER A 239 -3.96 -3.56 13.63
CA SER A 239 -3.85 -3.87 15.05
C SER A 239 -2.52 -4.53 15.39
N LYS A 240 -2.31 -4.81 16.68
CA LYS A 240 -1.20 -5.68 17.10
C LYS A 240 -1.30 -7.04 16.39
N VAL A 241 -0.22 -7.41 15.70
CA VAL A 241 -0.08 -8.72 15.04
C VAL A 241 -0.16 -9.84 16.07
N VAL A 242 -0.98 -10.85 15.79
CA VAL A 242 -1.06 -12.08 16.58
C VAL A 242 -0.68 -13.30 15.77
N ARG A 243 -0.02 -14.25 16.42
CA ARG A 243 0.38 -15.51 15.79
C ARG A 243 -0.74 -16.53 15.92
N VAL A 244 -1.02 -17.25 14.84
CA VAL A 244 -1.98 -18.36 14.85
C VAL A 244 -1.41 -19.53 15.64
N PRO A 245 -2.17 -20.13 16.59
CA PRO A 245 -1.74 -21.33 17.29
C PRO A 245 -1.48 -22.48 16.31
N ARG A 246 -0.30 -23.10 16.39
CA ARG A 246 0.00 -24.34 15.65
C ARG A 246 0.01 -25.49 16.65
N SER A 247 -0.83 -26.50 16.42
CA SER A 247 -0.72 -27.77 17.14
C SER A 247 0.65 -28.35 16.83
N GLY A 248 1.53 -28.35 17.84
CA GLY A 248 2.87 -28.91 17.68
C GLY A 248 2.78 -30.41 17.36
N ASN A 249 3.52 -30.86 16.37
CA ASN A 249 3.94 -32.26 16.27
C ASN A 249 4.84 -32.56 17.48
N GLY A 250 4.20 -32.90 18.60
CA GLY A 250 4.83 -33.38 19.81
C GLY A 250 4.21 -34.72 20.18
N THR A 251 4.88 -35.79 19.81
CA THR A 251 4.63 -37.12 20.35
C THR A 251 4.92 -37.12 21.85
N THR A 252 3.88 -37.00 22.68
CA THR A 252 3.86 -37.58 24.03
C THR A 252 2.42 -37.94 24.36
N ASN A 253 2.20 -39.25 24.49
CA ASN A 253 1.04 -39.84 25.15
C ASN A 253 0.78 -39.14 26.49
N GLU A 254 -0.45 -38.70 26.73
CA GLU A 254 -1.15 -39.03 27.96
C GLU A 254 -2.66 -38.87 27.80
N ARG A 255 -3.36 -39.86 28.33
CA ARG A 255 -4.79 -40.05 28.29
C ARG A 255 -5.48 -39.12 29.28
N GLU A 256 -6.68 -38.68 28.92
CA GLU A 256 -7.90 -38.60 29.75
C GLU A 256 -8.70 -37.32 29.49
N GLY A 257 -10.03 -37.49 29.40
CA GLY A 257 -10.99 -36.40 29.48
C GLY A 257 -11.93 -36.25 28.27
N VAL A 258 -12.71 -37.29 27.97
CA VAL A 258 -13.95 -37.10 27.21
C VAL A 258 -14.88 -36.21 28.04
N VAL A 259 -15.09 -34.97 27.62
CA VAL A 259 -16.20 -34.14 28.11
C VAL A 259 -17.12 -33.89 26.93
N ILE A 260 -18.22 -34.64 26.91
CA ILE A 260 -19.39 -34.34 26.09
C ILE A 260 -20.04 -33.09 26.69
N MET A 261 -19.96 -31.96 26.00
CA MET A 261 -20.86 -30.82 26.23
C MET A 261 -21.70 -30.61 24.98
N GLN A 262 -22.91 -31.16 25.01
CA GLN A 262 -24.02 -30.67 24.20
C GLN A 262 -24.36 -29.26 24.65
N ASN A 263 -24.36 -28.26 23.76
CA ASN A 263 -25.60 -27.59 23.33
C ASN A 263 -25.33 -26.35 22.45
N ASN A 264 -25.99 -26.38 21.29
CA ASN A 264 -26.64 -25.29 20.56
C ASN A 264 -26.23 -23.84 20.87
N SER A 265 -25.45 -23.27 19.95
CA SER A 265 -25.85 -22.04 19.24
C SER A 265 -25.14 -22.03 17.89
N SER A 266 -25.93 -22.08 16.82
CA SER A 266 -25.44 -22.05 15.44
C SER A 266 -24.88 -20.65 15.16
N LEU A 267 -23.58 -20.46 15.35
CA LEU A 267 -22.91 -19.24 14.88
C LEU A 267 -22.84 -19.29 13.35
N PRO A 268 -23.22 -18.20 12.66
CA PRO A 268 -23.18 -18.16 11.20
C PRO A 268 -21.72 -18.25 10.73
N TYR A 269 -21.44 -19.24 9.89
CA TYR A 269 -20.16 -19.37 9.20
C TYR A 269 -20.08 -18.31 8.09
N TYR A 270 -18.99 -17.55 8.04
CA TYR A 270 -18.69 -16.72 6.88
C TYR A 270 -17.90 -17.56 5.88
N SER A 271 -18.55 -17.93 4.78
CA SER A 271 -17.93 -18.62 3.64
C SER A 271 -17.24 -17.59 2.74
N SER A 272 -15.97 -17.83 2.39
CA SER A 272 -15.24 -17.02 1.41
C SER A 272 -15.74 -17.31 0.00
N GLY A 273 -16.86 -16.71 -0.41
CA GLY A 273 -17.39 -16.79 -1.78
C GLY A 273 -18.80 -16.22 -1.88
N GLU A 274 -19.00 -15.29 -2.82
CA GLU A 274 -20.23 -14.53 -3.14
C GLU A 274 -20.55 -13.39 -2.14
N ILE A 275 -20.77 -12.11 -2.51
CA ILE A 275 -21.49 -11.53 -3.65
C ILE A 275 -20.84 -10.19 -4.05
N ILE A 276 -20.46 -10.09 -5.31
CA ILE A 276 -20.38 -8.83 -6.07
C ILE A 276 -21.83 -8.47 -6.38
N GLY A 277 -22.39 -7.48 -5.69
CA GLY A 277 -23.78 -7.06 -5.88
C GLY A 277 -23.82 -5.75 -6.65
N GLU A 278 -24.33 -5.83 -7.88
CA GLU A 278 -24.66 -4.70 -8.75
C GLU A 278 -25.47 -3.63 -8.01
N PHE A 279 -25.10 -2.37 -8.22
CA PHE A 279 -25.92 -1.22 -7.83
C PHE A 279 -27.04 -1.07 -8.86
N ASP A 280 -28.25 -1.47 -8.49
CA ASP A 280 -29.44 -0.98 -9.16
C ASP A 280 -29.76 0.45 -8.70
N SER A 281 -29.88 1.32 -9.71
CA SER A 281 -30.36 2.69 -9.68
C SER A 281 -31.72 2.84 -8.98
N PHE A 282 -31.83 3.81 -8.07
CA PHE A 282 -32.91 4.81 -7.99
C PHE A 282 -32.44 6.04 -7.20
#